data_AF-A0A117SJU7-F1
#
_entry.id   AF-A0A117SJU7-F1
#
_cell.length_a   1.000
_cell.length_b   1.000
_cell.length_c   1.000
_cell.angle_alpha   90.00
_cell.angle_beta   90.00
_cell.angle_gamma   90.00
#
_symmetry.space_group_name_H-M   'P 1'
#
loop_
_entity.id
_entity.type
_entity.pdbx_description
1 polymer ?
#
loop_
_entity_poly.entity_id
_entity_poly.type
_entity_poly.pdbx_seq_one_letter_code
_entity_poly.pdbx_strand_id
1 'polypeptide(L)' 'MTTSFRDLERVCKALGLKGIPKTNGVLWKGYVKDKFVKIMIHKHNGGKDVPTGTFNSYVKELGFSTVQEYNDYLNSI' A
#
# COMPACT_ATOMS: atom_id res chain seq x y z
N MET A 1 1.95 11.35 -10.65
CA MET A 1 1.43 11.19 -9.27
C MET A 1 2.30 10.20 -8.54
N THR A 2 2.78 10.55 -7.36
CA THR A 2 3.58 9.69 -6.48
C THR A 2 2.82 9.45 -5.19
N THR A 3 3.16 8.39 -4.46
CA THR A 3 2.63 8.14 -3.10
C THR A 3 3.83 7.92 -2.18
N SER A 4 3.74 8.35 -0.93
CA SER A 4 4.75 8.03 0.07
C SER A 4 4.53 6.61 0.61
N PHE A 5 5.58 5.97 1.14
CA PHE A 5 5.39 4.69 1.83
C PHE A 5 4.48 4.82 3.06
N ARG A 6 4.42 6.00 3.69
CA ARG A 6 3.49 6.29 4.79
C ARG A 6 2.04 6.29 4.33
N ASP A 7 1.75 6.90 3.18
CA ASP A 7 0.39 6.91 2.62
C ASP A 7 -0.03 5.52 2.18
N LEU A 8 0.91 4.73 1.64
CA LEU A 8 0.67 3.31 1.34
C LEU A 8 0.30 2.51 2.59
N GLU A 9 0.97 2.75 3.72
CA GLU A 9 0.61 2.13 5.02
C GLU A 9 -0.80 2.53 5.47
N ARG A 10 -1.18 3.81 5.30
CA ARG A 10 -2.53 4.30 5.61
C ARG A 10 -3.59 3.57 4.79
N VAL A 11 -3.38 3.45 3.48
CA VAL A 11 -4.28 2.73 2.58
C VAL A 11 -4.35 1.25 2.97
N CYS A 12 -3.21 0.59 3.22
CA CYS A 12 -3.20 -0.81 3.66
C CYS A 12 -4.04 -1.01 4.93
N LYS A 13 -3.88 -0.13 5.91
CA LYS A 13 -4.66 -0.16 7.16
C LYS A 13 -6.16 0.07 6.91
N ALA A 14 -6.51 1.04 6.08
CA ALA A 14 -7.91 1.37 5.77
C ALA A 14 -8.63 0.25 4.99
N LEU A 15 -7.89 -0.49 4.14
CA LEU A 15 -8.37 -1.69 3.46
C LEU A 15 -8.49 -2.92 4.38
N GLY A 16 -8.21 -2.77 5.69
CA GLY A 16 -8.30 -3.85 6.67
C GLY A 16 -7.14 -4.86 6.62
N LEU A 17 -6.04 -4.53 5.92
CA LEU A 17 -4.85 -5.37 5.94
C LEU A 17 -4.21 -5.36 7.33
N LYS A 18 -3.74 -6.51 7.79
CA LYS A 18 -3.02 -6.63 9.05
C LYS A 18 -1.53 -6.40 8.82
N GLY A 19 -0.99 -5.36 9.46
CA GLY A 19 0.45 -5.11 9.51
C GLY A 19 1.14 -6.05 10.50
N ILE A 20 2.09 -6.83 10.01
CA ILE A 20 2.93 -7.73 10.82
C ILE A 20 4.36 -7.18 10.82
N PRO A 21 4.87 -6.69 11.95
CA PRO A 21 6.25 -6.25 12.06
C PRO A 21 7.24 -7.36 11.68
N LYS A 22 8.28 -6.99 10.93
CA LYS A 22 9.41 -7.84 10.52
C LYS A 22 10.71 -7.07 10.74
N THR A 23 11.84 -7.77 10.75
CA THR A 23 13.17 -7.18 10.95
C THR A 23 13.44 -5.99 10.02
N ASN A 24 13.01 -6.09 8.76
CA ASN A 24 13.32 -5.11 7.72
C ASN A 24 12.14 -4.19 7.35
N GLY A 25 11.04 -4.18 8.13
CA GLY A 25 9.85 -3.38 7.83
C GLY A 25 8.54 -3.99 8.32
N VAL A 26 7.43 -3.64 7.70
CA VAL A 26 6.10 -4.17 8.03
C VAL A 26 5.54 -4.94 6.85
N LEU A 27 5.10 -6.16 7.11
CA LEU A 27 4.39 -6.98 6.15
C LEU A 27 2.88 -6.78 6.32
N TRP A 28 2.25 -6.12 5.36
CA TRP A 28 0.80 -5.96 5.30
C TRP A 28 0.19 -7.13 4.54
N LYS A 29 -0.79 -7.82 5.13
CA LYS A 29 -1.48 -8.91 4.45
C LYS A 29 -2.94 -9.05 4.87
N GLY A 30 -3.77 -9.58 3.98
CA GLY A 30 -5.21 -9.72 4.18
C GLY A 30 -5.93 -9.98 2.87
N TYR A 31 -7.26 -10.01 2.92
CA TYR A 31 -8.10 -10.10 1.73
C TYR A 31 -8.64 -8.72 1.39
N VAL A 32 -8.55 -8.33 0.12
CA VAL A 32 -9.15 -7.12 -0.44
C VAL A 32 -9.92 -7.54 -1.68
N LYS A 33 -11.24 -7.27 -1.72
CA LYS A 33 -12.14 -7.67 -2.82
C LYS A 33 -11.93 -9.16 -3.22
N ASP A 34 -12.00 -10.06 -2.24
CA ASP A 34 -11.79 -11.51 -2.37
C ASP A 34 -10.41 -11.98 -2.86
N LYS A 35 -9.46 -11.05 -3.04
CA LYS A 35 -8.07 -11.37 -3.41
C LYS A 35 -7.17 -11.31 -2.18
N PHE A 36 -6.38 -12.34 -1.97
CA PHE A 36 -5.32 -12.29 -0.95
C PHE A 36 -4.18 -11.37 -1.41
N VAL A 37 -3.86 -10.37 -0.59
CA VAL A 37 -2.84 -9.36 -0.86
C VAL A 37 -1.74 -9.45 0.19
N LYS A 38 -0.49 -9.23 -0.22
CA LYS A 38 0.68 -9.21 0.65
C LYS A 38 1.70 -8.18 0.16
N ILE A 39 1.90 -7.10 0.92
CA ILE A 39 2.81 -6.01 0.59
C ILE A 39 3.84 -5.83 1.70
N MET A 40 5.11 -5.78 1.35
CA MET A 40 6.20 -5.51 2.30
C MET A 40 6.64 -4.05 2.17
N ILE A 41 6.55 -3.30 3.27
CA ILE A 41 7.01 -1.91 3.33
C ILE A 41 8.26 -1.87 4.20
N HIS A 42 9.40 -1.53 3.60
CA HIS A 42 10.69 -1.53 4.28
C HIS A 42 10.89 -0.33 5.21
N LYS A 43 11.45 -0.55 6.40
CA LYS A 43 11.64 0.48 7.45
C LYS A 43 12.38 1.73 6.96
N HIS A 44 13.39 1.55 6.09
CA HIS A 44 14.22 2.64 5.59
C HIS A 44 13.52 3.55 4.56
N ASN A 45 12.29 3.21 4.17
CA ASN A 45 11.56 3.90 3.13
C ASN A 45 10.43 4.80 3.64
N GLY A 46 10.16 4.84 4.95
CA GLY A 46 8.99 5.54 5.52
C GLY A 46 8.92 7.06 5.29
N GLY A 47 10.00 7.70 4.82
CA GLY A 47 10.04 9.11 4.41
C GLY A 47 10.26 9.35 2.92
N LYS A 48 10.17 8.30 2.10
CA LYS A 48 10.41 8.36 0.65
C LYS A 48 9.13 8.12 -0.12
N ASP A 49 9.15 8.56 -1.37
CA ASP A 49 8.14 8.17 -2.35
C ASP A 49 8.38 6.73 -2.81
N VAL A 50 7.29 6.02 -3.08
CA VAL A 50 7.33 4.70 -3.70
C VAL A 50 7.76 4.87 -5.16
N PRO A 51 8.79 4.15 -5.64
CA PRO A 51 9.18 4.19 -7.05
C PRO A 51 7.99 3.88 -7.96
N THR A 52 7.81 4.64 -9.05
CA THR A 52 6.61 4.59 -9.90
C THR A 52 6.23 3.18 -10.36
N GLY A 53 7.21 2.36 -10.76
CA GLY A 53 6.97 0.98 -11.18
C GLY A 53 6.41 0.12 -10.03
N THR A 54 7.01 0.23 -8.85
CA THR A 54 6.56 -0.45 -7.63
C THR A 54 5.17 0.04 -7.21
N PHE A 55 4.93 1.35 -7.27
CA PHE A 55 3.63 1.92 -6.92
C PHE A 55 2.51 1.38 -7.83
N ASN A 56 2.73 1.37 -9.15
CA ASN A 56 1.76 0.82 -10.10
C ASN A 56 1.44 -0.67 -9.85
N SER A 57 2.43 -1.47 -9.45
CA SER A 57 2.20 -2.86 -9.06
C SER A 57 1.34 -2.95 -7.79
N TYR A 58 1.63 -2.15 -6.76
CA TYR A 58 0.85 -2.14 -5.53
C TYR A 58 -0.59 -1.69 -5.73
N VAL A 59 -0.84 -0.67 -6.55
CA VAL A 59 -2.20 -0.22 -6.90
C VAL A 59 -3.03 -1.38 -7.44
N LYS A 60 -2.48 -2.16 -8.37
CA LYS A 60 -3.15 -3.35 -8.94
C LYS A 60 -3.28 -4.49 -7.94
N GLU A 61 -2.28 -4.72 -7.10
CA GLU A 61 -2.33 -5.74 -6.05
C GLU A 61 -3.42 -5.45 -5.02
N LEU A 62 -3.57 -4.18 -4.63
CA LEU A 62 -4.60 -3.68 -3.72
C LEU A 62 -6.01 -3.65 -4.34
N GLY A 63 -6.15 -3.98 -5.62
CA GLY A 63 -7.45 -4.07 -6.29
C GLY A 63 -8.01 -2.72 -6.77
N PHE A 64 -7.15 -1.72 -6.93
CA PHE A 64 -7.49 -0.49 -7.65
C PHE A 64 -7.18 -0.66 -9.13
N SER A 65 -8.02 -0.09 -9.98
CA SER A 65 -7.92 -0.15 -11.44
C SER A 65 -6.97 0.92 -11.97
N THR A 66 -6.90 2.06 -11.28
CA THR A 66 -6.07 3.21 -11.67
C THR A 66 -5.38 3.84 -10.46
N VAL A 67 -4.30 4.57 -10.73
CA VAL A 67 -3.65 5.42 -9.71
C VAL A 67 -4.59 6.51 -9.20
N GLN A 68 -5.51 7.00 -10.04
CA GLN A 68 -6.50 8.00 -9.63
C GLN A 68 -7.46 7.42 -8.58
N GLU A 69 -8.00 6.21 -8.81
CA GLU A 69 -8.89 5.53 -7.86
C GLU A 69 -8.21 5.32 -6.49
N TYR A 70 -6.92 4.96 -6.50
CA TYR A 70 -6.12 4.87 -5.27
C TYR A 70 -6.01 6.23 -4.56
N ASN A 71 -5.74 7.31 -5.29
CA ASN A 71 -5.58 8.63 -4.69
C ASN A 71 -6.91 9.19 -4.17
N ASP A 72 -8.01 8.96 -4.89
CA ASP A 72 -9.35 9.34 -4.44
C ASP A 72 -9.69 8.61 -3.14
N TYR A 73 -9.35 7.32 -3.03
CA TYR A 73 -9.50 6.56 -1.80
C TYR A 73 -8.61 7.11 -0.66
N LEU A 74 -7.33 7.37 -0.93
CA LEU A 74 -6.40 7.97 0.05
C LEU A 74 -6.91 9.32 0.57
N ASN A 75 -7.50 10.16 -0.28
CA ASN A 75 -8.04 11.45 0.12
C ASN A 75 -9.35 11.34 0.92
N SER A 76 -10.03 10.19 0.85
CA SER A 76 -11.26 9.92 1.61
C SER A 76 -11.02 9.41 3.04
N ILE A 77 -9.77 9.11 3.41
CA ILE A 77 -9.38 8.49 4.70
C ILE A 77 -8.48 9.36 5.58
#